data_AF-A0A9C8SW77-F1
#
_entry.id   AF-A0A9C8SW77-F1
#
_cell.length_a   1.000
_cell.length_b   1.000
_cell.length_c   1.000
_cell.angle_alpha   90.00
_cell.angle_beta   90.00
_cell.angle_gamma   90.00
#
_symmetry.space_group_name_H-M   'P 1'
#
loop_
_entity.id
_entity.type
_entity.pdbx_description
1 polymer ?
#
loop_
_entity_poly.entity_id
_entity_poly.type
_entity_poly.pdbx_seq_one_letter_code
_entity_poly.pdbx_strand_id
1 'polypeptide(L)'
;MTVQKTTKKGTGKKILAAAILGVLAGMLLAPKAGKKLRKDLKNIAQKMEKEIIRQAGRTKKLTQGKYEDIVETMVNSYTKAKKIKKEDVKAITRNLKKIWIDLVKKIKSR
;
A
#
# COMPACT_ATOMS: atom_id res chain seq x y z
N MET A 1 14.77 26.89 -1.22
CA MET A 1 15.38 25.64 -1.70
C MET A 1 15.13 24.51 -0.69
N THR A 2 14.49 23.45 -1.15
CA THR A 2 14.57 22.04 -0.70
C THR A 2 14.52 21.71 0.80
N VAL A 3 13.32 21.42 1.32
CA VAL A 3 13.17 20.72 2.61
C VAL A 3 13.44 19.23 2.41
N GLN A 4 14.70 18.82 2.53
CA GLN A 4 15.08 17.42 2.73
C GLN A 4 14.94 17.06 4.21
N LYS A 5 13.74 16.70 4.68
CA LYS A 5 13.57 16.11 6.02
C LYS A 5 13.80 14.60 5.95
N THR A 6 15.05 14.20 6.20
CA THR A 6 15.48 12.81 6.41
C THR A 6 14.93 12.30 7.74
N THR A 7 13.88 11.48 7.67
CA THR A 7 13.32 10.80 8.84
C THR A 7 14.23 9.66 9.30
N LYS A 8 14.40 9.50 10.63
CA LYS A 8 15.15 8.39 11.25
C LYS A 8 14.79 7.06 10.57
N LYS A 9 15.81 6.38 10.00
CA LYS A 9 15.75 5.26 9.04
C LYS A 9 14.76 4.09 9.33
N GLY A 10 14.19 3.99 10.54
CA GLY A 10 13.28 2.92 10.94
C GLY A 10 11.79 3.28 11.03
N THR A 11 11.42 4.54 11.28
CA THR A 11 10.05 4.90 11.68
C THR A 11 9.09 5.01 10.50
N GLY A 12 9.53 5.60 9.37
CA GLY A 12 8.68 5.77 8.18
C GLY A 12 8.28 4.44 7.52
N LYS A 13 9.16 3.44 7.53
CA LYS A 13 8.88 2.11 6.97
C LYS A 13 7.82 1.36 7.75
N LYS A 14 7.91 1.38 9.08
CA LYS A 14 6.94 0.71 9.97
C LYS A 14 5.55 1.33 9.86
N ILE A 15 5.46 2.66 9.78
CA ILE A 15 4.18 3.37 9.61
C ILE A 15 3.53 3.01 8.25
N LEU A 16 4.33 2.96 7.18
CA LEU A 16 3.82 2.64 5.85
C LEU A 16 3.32 1.19 5.76
N ALA A 17 4.09 0.24 6.30
CA ALA A 17 3.67 -1.15 6.39
C ALA A 17 2.36 -1.30 7.19
N ALA A 18 2.28 -0.68 8.36
CA ALA A 18 1.09 -0.71 9.20
C ALA A 18 -0.15 -0.09 8.51
N ALA A 19 0.02 1.01 7.78
CA ALA A 19 -1.09 1.66 7.10
C ALA A 19 -1.65 0.80 5.94
N ILE A 20 -0.77 0.15 5.17
CA ILE A 20 -1.17 -0.80 4.11
C ILE A 20 -1.93 -1.99 4.70
N LEU A 21 -1.41 -2.58 5.78
CA LEU A 21 -2.07 -3.66 6.48
C LEU A 21 -3.44 -3.22 7.04
N GLY A 22 -3.54 -2.00 7.58
CA GLY A 22 -4.79 -1.44 8.10
C GLY A 22 -5.87 -1.27 7.03
N VAL A 23 -5.54 -0.72 5.86
CA VAL A 23 -6.51 -0.57 4.76
C VAL A 23 -6.96 -1.92 4.20
N LEU A 24 -6.03 -2.87 4.06
CA LEU A 24 -6.35 -4.20 3.56
C LEU A 24 -7.16 -5.01 4.58
N ALA A 25 -6.87 -4.85 5.88
CA ALA A 25 -7.67 -5.43 6.96
C ALA A 25 -9.08 -4.82 7.00
N GLY A 26 -9.21 -3.49 6.87
CA GLY A 26 -10.51 -2.83 6.76
C GLY A 26 -11.32 -3.31 5.56
N MET A 27 -10.66 -3.56 4.43
CA MET A 27 -11.31 -4.16 3.27
C MET A 27 -11.67 -5.63 3.48
N LEU A 28 -10.87 -6.39 4.24
CA LEU A 28 -11.21 -7.75 4.66
C LEU A 28 -12.48 -7.79 5.51
N LEU A 29 -12.64 -6.81 6.39
CA LEU A 29 -13.81 -6.69 7.27
C LEU A 29 -15.07 -6.22 6.53
N ALA A 30 -14.94 -5.69 5.31
CA ALA A 30 -16.10 -5.30 4.53
C ALA A 30 -16.98 -6.53 4.19
N PRO A 31 -18.32 -6.44 4.34
CA PRO A 31 -19.23 -7.58 4.21
C PRO A 31 -19.27 -8.15 2.78
N LYS A 32 -18.92 -7.35 1.76
CA LYS A 32 -18.87 -7.78 0.36
C LYS A 32 -17.68 -8.69 0.03
N ALA A 33 -16.67 -8.79 0.91
CA ALA A 33 -15.49 -9.59 0.65
C ALA A 33 -15.72 -11.06 1.06
N GLY A 34 -15.90 -11.95 0.07
CA GLY A 34 -15.98 -13.40 0.31
C GLY A 34 -14.68 -14.00 0.86
N LYS A 35 -14.74 -15.16 1.54
CA LYS A 35 -13.57 -15.85 2.16
C LYS A 35 -12.37 -15.98 1.21
N LYS A 36 -12.61 -16.29 -0.06
CA LYS A 36 -11.55 -16.44 -1.09
C LYS A 36 -10.84 -15.12 -1.38
N LEU A 37 -11.61 -14.04 -1.56
CA LEU A 37 -11.09 -12.68 -1.78
C LEU A 37 -10.29 -12.20 -0.56
N ARG A 38 -10.77 -12.49 0.66
CA ARG A 38 -10.05 -12.16 1.91
C ARG A 38 -8.67 -12.83 1.98
N LYS A 39 -8.58 -14.13 1.66
CA LYS A 39 -7.30 -14.86 1.66
C LYS A 39 -6.33 -14.30 0.61
N ASP A 40 -6.87 -13.95 -0.55
CA ASP A 40 -6.12 -13.39 -1.65
C ASP A 40 -5.60 -11.96 -1.36
N LEU A 41 -6.43 -11.09 -0.80
CA LEU A 41 -6.04 -9.75 -0.36
C LEU A 41 -4.95 -9.78 0.72
N LYS A 42 -5.01 -10.75 1.65
CA LYS A 42 -3.95 -10.95 2.66
C LYS A 42 -2.60 -11.28 2.00
N ASN A 43 -2.59 -12.15 0.99
CA ASN A 43 -1.36 -12.48 0.27
C ASN A 43 -0.81 -11.27 -0.50
N ILE A 44 -1.69 -10.49 -1.14
CA ILE A 44 -1.31 -9.22 -1.80
C ILE A 44 -0.69 -8.27 -0.78
N ALA A 45 -1.30 -8.14 0.40
CA ALA A 45 -0.82 -7.27 1.49
C ALA A 45 0.62 -7.59 1.85
N GLN A 46 0.90 -8.86 2.14
CA GLN A 46 2.22 -9.30 2.55
C GLN A 46 3.25 -9.13 1.44
N LYS A 47 2.86 -9.34 0.17
CA LYS A 47 3.75 -9.11 -0.97
C LYS A 47 4.04 -7.62 -1.17
N MET A 48 3.02 -6.76 -1.10
CA MET A 48 3.19 -5.30 -1.22
C MET A 48 4.08 -4.77 -0.09
N GLU A 49 3.82 -5.19 1.14
CA GLU A 49 4.62 -4.81 2.31
C GLU A 49 6.09 -5.17 2.09
N LYS A 50 6.38 -6.42 1.69
CA LYS A 50 7.75 -6.87 1.39
C LYS A 50 8.40 -6.05 0.29
N GLU A 51 7.72 -5.80 -0.83
CA GLU A 51 8.29 -5.02 -1.94
C GLU A 51 8.54 -3.56 -1.53
N ILE A 52 7.63 -2.95 -0.78
CA ILE A 52 7.80 -1.59 -0.28
C ILE A 52 8.95 -1.49 0.70
N ILE A 53 9.08 -2.43 1.63
CA ILE A 53 10.21 -2.50 2.57
C ILE A 53 11.51 -2.72 1.80
N ARG A 54 11.51 -3.59 0.79
CA ARG A 54 12.66 -3.89 -0.06
C ARG A 54 13.09 -2.67 -0.87
N GLN A 55 12.15 -2.00 -1.53
CA GLN A 55 12.43 -0.79 -2.31
C GLN A 55 12.87 0.37 -1.42
N ALA A 56 12.18 0.63 -0.31
CA ALA A 56 12.60 1.62 0.68
C ALA A 56 13.91 1.24 1.40
N GLY A 57 14.31 -0.03 1.39
CA GLY A 57 15.61 -0.54 1.83
C GLY A 57 16.72 -0.18 0.86
N ARG A 58 16.49 -0.40 -0.43
CA ARG A 58 17.45 -0.16 -1.51
C ARG A 58 17.61 1.32 -1.83
N THR A 59 16.50 2.06 -1.91
CA THR A 59 16.53 3.50 -2.10
C THR A 59 16.28 4.19 -0.76
N LYS A 60 17.21 5.04 -0.31
CA LYS A 60 17.04 5.87 0.91
C LYS A 60 15.75 6.72 0.89
N LYS A 61 15.11 6.85 -0.29
CA LYS A 61 13.82 7.51 -0.51
C LYS A 61 12.89 6.58 -1.28
N LEU A 62 11.71 6.31 -0.74
CA LEU A 62 10.57 5.82 -1.51
C LEU A 62 9.80 7.06 -1.98
N THR A 63 9.54 7.17 -3.29
CA THR A 63 8.77 8.29 -3.85
C THR A 63 7.31 7.88 -4.06
N GLN A 64 6.43 8.88 -4.22
CA GLN A 64 5.02 8.64 -4.53
C GLN A 64 4.84 7.77 -5.77
N GLY A 65 5.50 8.13 -6.88
CA GLY A 65 5.41 7.36 -8.14
C GLY A 65 5.79 5.90 -7.94
N LYS A 66 6.92 5.63 -7.26
CA LYS A 66 7.35 4.25 -6.95
C LYS A 66 6.35 3.48 -6.11
N TYR A 67 5.73 4.14 -5.13
CA TYR A 67 4.68 3.52 -4.32
C TYR A 67 3.46 3.20 -5.17
N GLU A 68 3.00 4.14 -5.99
CA GLU A 68 1.86 3.97 -6.88
C GLU A 68 2.09 2.86 -7.90
N ASP A 69 3.29 2.76 -8.47
CA ASP A 69 3.66 1.68 -9.39
C ASP A 69 3.59 0.31 -8.74
N ILE A 70 4.06 0.17 -7.49
CA ILE A 70 3.97 -1.08 -6.72
C ILE A 70 2.51 -1.46 -6.49
N VAL A 71 1.70 -0.50 -6.05
CA VAL A 71 0.26 -0.69 -5.83
C VAL A 71 -0.42 -1.15 -7.12
N GLU A 72 -0.19 -0.44 -8.22
CA GLU A 72 -0.83 -0.70 -9.50
C GLU A 72 -0.40 -2.05 -10.07
N THR A 73 0.89 -2.39 -10.01
CA THR A 73 1.41 -3.69 -10.44
C THR A 73 0.80 -4.83 -9.65
N MET A 74 0.82 -4.74 -8.32
CA MET A 74 0.35 -5.81 -7.43
C MET A 74 -1.16 -6.01 -7.52
N VAL A 75 -1.92 -4.91 -7.52
CA VAL A 75 -3.38 -4.96 -7.62
C VAL A 75 -3.81 -5.45 -9.00
N ASN A 76 -3.23 -4.95 -10.09
CA ASN A 76 -3.60 -5.39 -11.44
C ASN A 76 -3.21 -6.85 -11.72
N SER A 77 -2.01 -7.28 -11.32
CA SER A 77 -1.56 -8.66 -11.52
C SER A 77 -2.48 -9.66 -10.81
N TYR A 78 -2.83 -9.37 -9.56
CA TYR A 78 -3.61 -10.28 -8.73
C TYR A 78 -5.11 -10.28 -9.09
N THR A 79 -5.66 -9.12 -9.44
CA THR A 79 -7.08 -8.99 -9.82
C THR A 79 -7.37 -9.58 -11.19
N LYS A 80 -6.44 -9.46 -12.16
CA LYS A 80 -6.52 -10.17 -13.45
C LYS A 80 -6.50 -11.68 -13.26
N ALA A 81 -5.60 -12.20 -12.42
CA ALA A 81 -5.50 -13.64 -12.16
C ALA A 81 -6.74 -14.23 -11.47
N LYS A 82 -7.48 -13.42 -10.69
CA LYS A 82 -8.60 -13.87 -9.87
C LYS A 82 -9.98 -13.45 -10.38
N LYS A 83 -10.06 -12.81 -11.56
CA LYS A 83 -11.31 -12.29 -12.16
C LYS A 83 -12.11 -11.42 -11.16
N ILE A 84 -11.42 -10.59 -10.39
CA ILE A 84 -12.07 -9.64 -9.46
C ILE A 84 -12.77 -8.56 -10.30
N LYS A 85 -13.94 -8.10 -9.85
CA LYS A 85 -14.70 -7.02 -10.52
C LYS A 85 -13.89 -5.74 -10.60
N LYS A 86 -13.93 -5.06 -11.75
CA LYS A 86 -13.19 -3.81 -11.97
C LYS A 86 -13.50 -2.74 -10.92
N GLU A 87 -14.73 -2.68 -10.42
CA GLU A 87 -15.09 -1.69 -9.38
C GLU A 87 -14.32 -1.93 -8.08
N ASP A 88 -14.21 -3.19 -7.65
CA ASP A 88 -13.46 -3.57 -6.46
C ASP A 88 -11.96 -3.27 -6.64
N VAL A 89 -11.40 -3.57 -7.82
CA VAL A 89 -10.02 -3.21 -8.17
C VAL A 89 -9.79 -1.70 -8.03
N LYS A 90 -10.69 -0.90 -8.59
CA LYS A 90 -10.60 0.56 -8.56
C LYS A 90 -10.68 1.08 -7.13
N ALA A 91 -11.54 0.51 -6.30
CA ALA A 91 -11.67 0.86 -4.88
C ALA A 91 -10.39 0.49 -4.09
N ILE A 92 -9.85 -0.72 -4.30
CA ILE A 92 -8.59 -1.17 -3.69
C ILE A 92 -7.45 -0.20 -4.03
N THR A 93 -7.23 0.05 -5.33
CA THR A 93 -6.16 0.93 -5.82
C THR A 93 -6.31 2.34 -5.24
N ARG A 94 -7.52 2.90 -5.27
CA ARG A 94 -7.79 4.24 -4.72
C ARG A 94 -7.46 4.31 -3.22
N ASN A 95 -7.91 3.34 -2.44
CA ASN A 95 -7.67 3.33 -0.99
C ASN A 95 -6.18 3.17 -0.68
N LEU A 96 -5.45 2.32 -1.40
CA LEU A 96 -4.01 2.18 -1.23
C LEU A 96 -3.28 3.48 -1.61
N LYS A 97 -3.60 4.11 -2.75
CA LYS A 97 -2.99 5.40 -3.13
C LYS A 97 -3.22 6.51 -2.09
N LYS A 98 -4.40 6.54 -1.45
CA LYS A 98 -4.68 7.49 -0.35
C LYS A 98 -3.75 7.33 0.86
N ILE A 99 -3.34 6.10 1.18
CA ILE A 99 -2.42 5.85 2.30
C ILE A 99 -1.15 6.68 2.17
N TRP A 100 -0.58 6.74 0.96
CA TRP A 100 0.63 7.52 0.73
C TRP A 100 0.42 9.01 1.03
N ILE A 101 -0.68 9.59 0.56
CA ILE A 101 -1.04 10.98 0.78
C ILE A 101 -1.19 11.26 2.28
N ASP A 102 -1.96 10.43 2.98
CA ASP A 102 -2.22 10.60 4.41
C ASP A 102 -0.94 10.42 5.24
N LEU A 103 -0.08 9.51 4.83
CA LEU A 103 1.19 9.26 5.48
C LEU A 103 2.16 10.42 5.28
N VAL A 104 2.28 10.96 4.06
CA VAL A 104 3.08 12.15 3.78
C VAL A 104 2.56 13.36 4.56
N LYS A 105 1.24 13.57 4.62
CA LYS A 105 0.62 14.61 5.45
C LYS A 105 0.99 14.44 6.93
N LYS A 106 0.80 13.24 7.47
CA LYS A 106 1.08 12.92 8.89
C LYS A 106 2.57 13.05 9.24
N ILE A 107 3.47 12.78 8.29
CA ILE A 107 4.91 13.04 8.43
C ILE A 107 5.20 14.54 8.38
N LYS A 108 4.58 15.30 7.48
CA LYS A 108 4.84 16.74 7.28
C LYS A 108 4.30 17.60 8.43
N SER A 109 3.22 17.16 9.06
CA SER A 109 2.62 17.81 10.24
C SER A 109 3.33 17.48 11.56
N ARG A 110 4.42 16.70 11.52
CA ARG A 110 5.36 16.51 12.65
C ARG A 110 6.66 17.25 12.38
#